data_AF-A0A917ZRQ4-F1
#
_entry.id   AF-A0A917ZRQ4-F1
#
_cell.length_a   1.000
_cell.length_b   1.000
_cell.length_c   1.000
_cell.angle_alpha   90.00
_cell.angle_beta   90.00
_cell.angle_gamma   90.00
#
_symmetry.space_group_name_H-M   'P 1'
#
loop_
_entity.id
_entity.type
_entity.pdbx_description
1 polymer ?
#
loop_
_entity_poly.entity_id
_entity_poly.type
_entity_poly.pdbx_seq_one_letter_code
_entity_poly.pdbx_strand_id
1 'polypeptide(L)'
;METLGRIGRADIERRTLLTTAAYSVAGAALPLGVAGEIQGRTEHAVRGGVIGAAEVEAVRDMVARGEIGEMTGWASLWGAPSATVDSHTAKIYARVGDHAAAEAHYAGARKRYGSTAHQRIAALSAAAEGRAQLKQGQIEAACVTWGKALDTMTGIRSARARKSVQSMRSDLAPFRSRGARSALELDERARTWLREAV
;
A
#
# COMPACT_ATOMS: atom_id res chain seq x y z
N MET A 1 -17.76 -0.30 25.82
CA MET A 1 -17.51 -0.90 24.47
C MET A 1 -17.93 -0.02 23.30
N GLU A 2 -18.83 0.96 23.49
CA GLU A 2 -19.35 1.81 22.41
C GLU A 2 -18.33 2.78 21.79
N THR A 3 -17.36 3.26 22.60
CA THR A 3 -16.37 4.27 22.19
C THR A 3 -15.31 3.72 21.22
N LEU A 4 -14.87 2.47 21.40
CA LEU A 4 -13.92 1.80 20.48
C LEU A 4 -14.58 1.49 19.13
N GLY A 5 -15.88 1.15 19.13
CA GLY A 5 -16.67 0.97 17.91
C GLY A 5 -16.85 2.27 17.13
N ARG A 6 -17.08 3.41 17.81
CA ARG A 6 -17.14 4.74 17.16
C ARG A 6 -15.79 5.18 16.62
N ILE A 7 -14.69 4.97 17.34
CA ILE A 7 -13.33 5.32 16.87
C ILE A 7 -12.93 4.45 15.67
N GLY A 8 -13.23 3.15 15.71
CA GLY A 8 -12.98 2.24 14.59
C GLY A 8 -13.79 2.61 13.34
N ARG A 9 -15.07 2.96 13.51
CA ARG A 9 -15.94 3.42 12.43
C ARG A 9 -15.49 4.77 11.86
N ALA A 10 -15.12 5.73 12.72
CA ALA A 10 -14.58 7.02 12.30
C ALA A 10 -13.23 6.90 11.57
N ASP A 11 -12.36 5.94 11.94
CA ASP A 11 -11.11 5.66 11.21
C ASP A 11 -11.38 5.01 9.84
N ILE A 12 -12.43 4.18 9.73
CA ILE A 12 -12.86 3.57 8.46
C ILE A 12 -13.53 4.61 7.55
N GLU A 13 -14.41 5.46 8.08
CA GLU A 13 -15.06 6.56 7.36
C GLU A 13 -14.03 7.60 6.93
N ARG A 14 -13.07 7.94 7.80
CA ARG A 14 -11.91 8.76 7.45
C ARG A 14 -11.11 8.12 6.31
N ARG A 15 -10.90 6.80 6.29
CA ARG A 15 -10.18 6.09 5.19
C ARG A 15 -10.94 5.98 3.88
N THR A 16 -12.26 5.91 3.95
CA THR A 16 -13.14 5.90 2.78
C THR A 16 -13.20 7.30 2.17
N LEU A 17 -13.29 8.32 3.05
CA LEU A 17 -13.04 9.70 2.69
C LEU A 17 -11.62 9.88 2.14
N LEU A 18 -10.57 9.28 2.69
CA LEU A 18 -9.19 9.40 2.17
C LEU A 18 -8.98 8.82 0.78
N THR A 19 -9.70 7.74 0.42
CA THR A 19 -9.60 7.14 -0.91
C THR A 19 -10.33 8.01 -1.95
N THR A 20 -11.45 8.62 -1.53
CA THR A 20 -12.25 9.56 -2.32
C THR A 20 -11.61 10.96 -2.37
N ALA A 21 -10.97 11.38 -1.28
CA ALA A 21 -10.33 12.68 -1.08
C ALA A 21 -8.88 12.69 -1.52
N ALA A 22 -8.20 11.56 -1.75
CA ALA A 22 -6.93 11.59 -2.48
C ALA A 22 -7.15 12.14 -3.90
N TYR A 23 -8.31 11.87 -4.51
CA TYR A 23 -8.76 12.54 -5.73
C TYR A 23 -9.12 14.02 -5.49
N SER A 24 -9.78 14.37 -4.38
CA SER A 24 -10.17 15.78 -4.08
C SER A 24 -9.02 16.68 -3.58
N VAL A 25 -8.04 16.14 -2.87
CA VAL A 25 -6.86 16.85 -2.31
C VAL A 25 -5.81 17.04 -3.38
N ALA A 26 -5.68 16.10 -4.32
CA ALA A 26 -4.96 16.35 -5.56
C ALA A 26 -5.54 17.58 -6.28
N GLY A 27 -6.87 17.75 -6.32
CA GLY A 27 -7.53 18.95 -6.83
C GLY A 27 -7.23 20.24 -6.04
N ALA A 28 -7.08 20.14 -4.70
CA ALA A 28 -6.85 21.30 -3.83
C ALA A 28 -5.39 21.78 -3.76
N ALA A 29 -4.43 20.94 -4.15
CA ALA A 29 -3.00 21.26 -4.17
C ALA A 29 -2.50 21.83 -5.51
N LEU A 30 -3.37 21.91 -6.52
CA LEU A 30 -3.04 22.35 -7.87
C LEU A 30 -3.23 23.86 -8.05
N PRO A 31 -2.46 24.51 -8.95
CA PRO A 31 -2.71 25.88 -9.35
C PRO A 31 -4.15 26.06 -9.87
N LEU A 32 -4.79 27.17 -9.48
CA LEU A 32 -6.22 27.48 -9.70
C LEU A 32 -6.69 27.46 -11.19
N GLY A 33 -5.79 27.27 -12.15
CA GLY A 33 -6.09 27.16 -13.59
C GLY A 33 -6.26 25.72 -14.13
N VAL A 34 -5.90 24.68 -13.36
CA VAL A 34 -5.99 23.25 -13.77
C VAL A 34 -7.27 22.59 -13.23
N ALA A 35 -8.06 23.32 -12.42
CA ALA A 35 -9.18 22.81 -11.64
C ALA A 35 -10.38 22.31 -12.49
N GLY A 36 -10.63 22.89 -13.67
CA GLY A 36 -11.85 22.62 -14.45
C GLY A 36 -11.93 21.21 -15.04
N GLU A 37 -10.82 20.69 -15.57
CA GLU A 37 -10.78 19.38 -16.23
C GLU A 37 -10.79 18.23 -15.22
N ILE A 38 -10.25 18.47 -14.02
CA ILE A 38 -10.19 17.51 -12.90
C ILE A 38 -11.51 17.47 -12.13
N GLN A 39 -12.23 18.59 -12.04
CA GLN A 39 -13.58 18.64 -11.46
C GLN A 39 -14.52 17.66 -12.16
N GLY A 40 -14.57 17.68 -13.50
CA GLY A 40 -15.42 16.77 -14.29
C GLY A 40 -15.06 15.29 -14.11
N ARG A 41 -13.77 14.98 -13.96
CA ARG A 41 -13.27 13.61 -13.77
C ARG A 41 -13.49 13.10 -12.34
N THR A 42 -13.32 13.98 -11.35
CA THR A 42 -13.65 13.70 -9.94
C THR A 42 -15.15 13.49 -9.76
N GLU A 43 -15.98 14.30 -10.41
CA GLU A 43 -17.44 14.11 -10.42
C GLU A 43 -17.85 12.79 -11.09
N HIS A 44 -17.16 12.36 -12.15
CA HIS A 44 -17.40 11.07 -12.80
C HIS A 44 -17.04 9.89 -11.88
N ALA A 45 -15.91 9.96 -11.18
CA ALA A 45 -15.51 8.95 -10.20
C ALA A 45 -16.47 8.90 -8.99
N VAL A 46 -16.94 10.05 -8.50
CA VAL A 46 -17.91 10.15 -7.39
C VAL A 46 -19.31 9.66 -7.78
N ARG A 47 -19.70 9.77 -9.05
CA ARG A 47 -20.98 9.25 -9.58
C ARG A 47 -20.95 7.75 -9.95
N GLY A 48 -19.86 7.03 -9.66
CA GLY A 48 -19.77 5.59 -9.88
C GLY A 48 -19.16 5.17 -11.22
N GLY A 49 -18.41 6.05 -11.88
CA GLY A 49 -17.61 5.69 -13.05
C GLY A 49 -16.54 4.65 -12.74
N VAL A 50 -16.30 3.73 -13.69
CA VAL A 50 -15.22 2.74 -13.57
C VAL A 50 -13.88 3.45 -13.72
N ILE A 51 -13.09 3.51 -12.64
CA ILE A 51 -11.72 4.02 -12.65
C ILE A 51 -10.83 3.01 -13.41
N GLY A 52 -10.24 3.44 -14.53
CA GLY A 52 -9.40 2.62 -15.38
C GLY A 52 -7.90 3.00 -15.32
N ALA A 53 -7.10 2.34 -16.16
CA ALA A 53 -5.66 2.59 -16.24
C ALA A 53 -5.32 4.03 -16.67
N ALA A 54 -6.16 4.65 -17.49
CA ALA A 54 -5.96 6.02 -17.96
C ALA A 54 -6.06 7.06 -16.83
N GLU A 55 -7.00 6.89 -15.89
CA GLU A 55 -7.11 7.75 -14.71
C GLU A 55 -5.90 7.59 -13.78
N VAL A 56 -5.41 6.36 -13.63
CA VAL A 56 -4.20 6.06 -12.84
C VAL A 56 -2.97 6.74 -13.42
N GLU A 57 -2.76 6.64 -14.73
CA GLU A 57 -1.61 7.29 -15.39
C GLU A 57 -1.69 8.81 -15.30
N ALA A 58 -2.87 9.40 -15.48
CA ALA A 58 -3.04 10.85 -15.34
C ALA A 58 -2.65 11.36 -13.94
N VAL A 59 -3.05 10.65 -12.87
CA VAL A 59 -2.66 11.01 -11.49
C VAL A 59 -1.15 10.85 -11.29
N ARG A 60 -0.54 9.82 -11.86
CA ARG A 60 0.91 9.59 -11.78
C ARG A 60 1.71 10.67 -12.47
N ASP A 61 1.31 11.08 -13.67
CA ASP A 61 1.96 12.14 -14.43
C ASP A 61 1.93 13.47 -13.68
N MET A 62 0.78 13.82 -13.11
CA MET A 62 0.60 15.01 -12.28
C MET A 62 1.52 15.00 -11.04
N VAL A 63 1.65 13.86 -10.38
CA VAL A 63 2.62 13.68 -9.27
C VAL A 63 4.06 13.82 -9.76
N ALA A 64 4.42 13.20 -10.89
CA ALA A 64 5.78 13.21 -11.41
C ALA A 64 6.23 14.62 -11.82
N ARG A 65 5.29 15.44 -12.33
CA ARG A 65 5.51 16.85 -12.68
C ARG A 65 5.54 17.79 -11.48
N GLY A 66 5.32 17.27 -10.26
CA GLY A 66 5.27 18.07 -9.03
C GLY A 66 4.04 18.96 -8.93
N GLU A 67 3.03 18.73 -9.78
CA GLU A 67 1.78 19.50 -9.79
C GLU A 67 0.95 19.19 -8.53
N ILE A 68 1.06 17.95 -8.00
CA ILE A 68 0.77 17.71 -6.59
C ILE A 68 1.99 18.13 -5.78
N GLY A 69 2.04 19.41 -5.38
CA GLY A 69 3.16 20.00 -4.67
C GLY A 69 3.51 19.26 -3.36
N GLU A 70 4.71 19.56 -2.83
CA GLU A 70 5.16 19.09 -1.52
C GLU A 70 4.06 19.31 -0.47
N MET A 71 3.57 18.24 0.15
CA MET A 71 2.47 18.33 1.12
C MET A 71 2.95 19.11 2.36
N THR A 72 2.48 20.34 2.54
CA THR A 72 2.87 21.22 3.65
C THR A 72 1.95 21.09 4.87
N GLY A 73 2.42 21.52 6.04
CA GLY A 73 1.62 21.55 7.26
C GLY A 73 1.19 20.16 7.75
N TRP A 74 -0.05 20.03 8.25
CA TRP A 74 -0.58 18.75 8.76
C TRP A 74 -0.64 17.65 7.68
N ALA A 75 -0.67 18.02 6.39
CA ALA A 75 -0.68 17.07 5.30
C ALA A 75 0.64 16.28 5.24
N SER A 76 1.79 16.88 5.59
CA SER A 76 3.09 16.19 5.65
C SER A 76 3.09 14.96 6.57
N LEU A 77 2.23 14.94 7.61
CA LEU A 77 2.09 13.82 8.54
C LEU A 77 1.55 12.54 7.87
N TRP A 78 1.00 12.66 6.66
CA TRP A 78 0.43 11.54 5.91
C TRP A 78 1.49 10.84 5.03
N GLY A 79 2.68 11.44 4.92
CA GLY A 79 3.82 10.93 4.16
C GLY A 79 3.92 11.48 2.75
N ALA A 80 4.89 10.96 2.00
CA ALA A 80 5.19 11.43 0.64
C ALA A 80 4.00 11.14 -0.31
N PRO A 81 3.38 12.17 -0.93
CA PRO A 81 2.23 11.98 -1.84
C PRO A 81 2.49 10.96 -2.94
N SER A 82 3.69 10.95 -3.51
CA SER A 82 4.11 9.98 -4.53
C SER A 82 4.10 8.53 -4.01
N ALA A 83 4.46 8.30 -2.75
CA ALA A 83 4.45 6.96 -2.16
C ALA A 83 3.02 6.44 -1.96
N THR A 84 2.09 7.36 -1.64
CA THR A 84 0.66 7.05 -1.51
C THR A 84 0.06 6.70 -2.87
N VAL A 85 0.37 7.48 -3.91
CA VAL A 85 -0.09 7.19 -5.28
C VAL A 85 0.44 5.84 -5.75
N ASP A 86 1.75 5.57 -5.61
CA ASP A 86 2.32 4.26 -5.93
C ASP A 86 1.59 3.12 -5.21
N SER A 87 1.33 3.26 -3.91
CA SER A 87 0.64 2.22 -3.14
C SER A 87 -0.79 1.98 -3.59
N HIS A 88 -1.51 3.02 -4.02
CA HIS A 88 -2.88 2.89 -4.50
C HIS A 88 -2.92 2.31 -5.91
N THR A 89 -2.03 2.77 -6.79
CA THR A 89 -1.81 2.21 -8.12
C THR A 89 -1.49 0.72 -8.06
N ALA A 90 -0.59 0.31 -7.16
CA ALA A 90 -0.25 -1.09 -6.96
C ALA A 90 -1.45 -1.97 -6.59
N LYS A 91 -2.37 -1.44 -5.75
CA LYS A 91 -3.60 -2.16 -5.38
C LYS A 91 -4.55 -2.33 -6.57
N ILE A 92 -4.63 -1.33 -7.45
CA ILE A 92 -5.44 -1.39 -8.66
C ILE A 92 -4.88 -2.48 -9.58
N TYR A 93 -3.59 -2.44 -9.88
CA TYR A 93 -2.93 -3.46 -10.70
C TYR A 93 -3.08 -4.88 -10.11
N ALA A 94 -2.93 -5.02 -8.79
CA ALA A 94 -3.16 -6.30 -8.12
C ALA A 94 -4.63 -6.78 -8.21
N ARG A 95 -5.60 -5.86 -8.23
CA ARG A 95 -7.03 -6.18 -8.36
C ARG A 95 -7.39 -6.64 -9.77
N VAL A 96 -6.79 -6.03 -10.79
CA VAL A 96 -7.03 -6.38 -12.21
C VAL A 96 -6.17 -7.56 -12.68
N GLY A 97 -5.24 -8.04 -11.86
CA GLY A 97 -4.44 -9.24 -12.11
C GLY A 97 -3.06 -8.98 -12.73
N ASP A 98 -2.71 -7.73 -13.02
CA ASP A 98 -1.36 -7.36 -13.44
C ASP A 98 -0.43 -7.29 -12.22
N HIS A 99 0.08 -8.46 -11.83
CA HIS A 99 0.92 -8.59 -10.65
C HIS A 99 2.34 -8.06 -10.86
N ALA A 100 2.82 -7.96 -12.10
CA ALA A 100 4.12 -7.39 -12.41
C ALA A 100 4.10 -5.86 -12.23
N ALA A 101 3.07 -5.18 -12.76
CA ALA A 101 2.88 -3.75 -12.51
C ALA A 101 2.66 -3.48 -11.01
N ALA A 102 1.86 -4.33 -10.33
CA ALA A 102 1.64 -4.20 -8.90
C ALA A 102 2.95 -4.28 -8.09
N GLU A 103 3.82 -5.24 -8.41
CA GLU A 103 5.13 -5.37 -7.78
C GLU A 103 5.97 -4.09 -7.94
N ALA A 104 6.11 -3.60 -9.18
CA ALA A 104 6.90 -2.40 -9.47
C ALA A 104 6.43 -1.19 -8.65
N HIS A 105 5.12 -0.99 -8.55
CA HIS A 105 4.55 0.10 -7.77
C HIS A 105 4.70 -0.09 -6.25
N TYR A 106 4.54 -1.30 -5.72
CA TYR A 106 4.81 -1.56 -4.29
C TYR A 106 6.29 -1.35 -3.94
N ALA A 107 7.21 -1.74 -4.81
CA ALA A 107 8.64 -1.51 -4.64
C ALA A 107 8.97 -0.01 -4.64
N GLY A 108 8.33 0.76 -5.53
CA GLY A 108 8.41 2.23 -5.58
C GLY A 108 7.93 2.88 -4.28
N ALA A 109 6.73 2.51 -3.83
CA ALA A 109 6.18 2.98 -2.55
C ALA A 109 7.08 2.63 -1.36
N ARG A 110 7.58 1.39 -1.29
CA ARG A 110 8.51 0.94 -0.24
C ARG A 110 9.77 1.80 -0.18
N LYS A 111 10.41 2.07 -1.31
CA LYS A 111 11.60 2.95 -1.37
C LYS A 111 11.28 4.34 -0.85
N ARG A 112 10.18 4.94 -1.30
CA ARG A 112 9.79 6.31 -0.95
C ARG A 112 9.35 6.46 0.52
N TYR A 113 8.69 5.45 1.09
CA TYR A 113 8.37 5.45 2.53
C TYR A 113 9.59 5.11 3.41
N GLY A 114 10.54 4.32 2.92
CA GLY A 114 11.72 3.89 3.67
C GLY A 114 12.64 5.03 4.09
N SER A 115 12.64 6.15 3.37
CA SER A 115 13.42 7.35 3.68
C SER A 115 12.72 8.31 4.66
N THR A 116 11.60 7.91 5.26
CA THR A 116 10.75 8.76 6.11
C THR A 116 10.48 8.11 7.48
N ALA A 117 9.81 8.84 8.38
CA ALA A 117 9.30 8.29 9.64
C ALA A 117 8.24 7.18 9.45
N HIS A 118 7.84 6.86 8.21
CA HIS A 118 6.78 5.90 7.88
C HIS A 118 7.27 4.45 7.69
N GLN A 119 8.22 3.99 8.51
CA GLN A 119 8.79 2.63 8.44
C GLN A 119 7.72 1.52 8.41
N ARG A 120 6.64 1.67 9.19
CA ARG A 120 5.51 0.72 9.15
C ARG A 120 4.88 0.61 7.76
N ILE A 121 4.70 1.74 7.06
CA ILE A 121 4.08 1.76 5.73
C ILE A 121 5.03 1.17 4.68
N ALA A 122 6.33 1.45 4.80
CA ALA A 122 7.35 0.81 3.97
C ALA A 122 7.32 -0.72 4.13
N ALA A 123 7.23 -1.22 5.37
CA ALA A 123 7.17 -2.65 5.65
C ALA A 123 5.87 -3.31 5.13
N LEU A 124 4.73 -2.62 5.22
CA LEU A 124 3.47 -3.11 4.66
C LEU A 124 3.49 -3.10 3.12
N SER A 125 4.19 -2.14 2.51
CA SER A 125 4.40 -2.11 1.06
C SER A 125 5.28 -3.27 0.61
N ALA A 126 6.34 -3.58 1.37
CA ALA A 126 7.16 -4.79 1.16
C ALA A 126 6.35 -6.08 1.27
N ALA A 127 5.42 -6.14 2.22
CA ALA A 127 4.54 -7.30 2.36
C ALA A 127 3.63 -7.49 1.15
N ALA A 128 3.10 -6.41 0.59
CA ALA A 128 2.26 -6.45 -0.60
C ALA A 128 3.08 -6.76 -1.88
N GLU A 129 4.31 -6.24 -1.98
CA GLU A 129 5.29 -6.58 -3.04
C GLU A 129 5.55 -8.09 -3.08
N GLY A 130 5.87 -8.71 -1.94
CA GLY A 130 6.11 -10.16 -1.89
C GLY A 130 4.88 -10.99 -2.26
N ARG A 131 3.66 -10.51 -1.95
CA ARG A 131 2.44 -11.16 -2.43
C ARG A 131 2.28 -11.06 -3.95
N ALA A 132 2.63 -9.92 -4.54
CA ALA A 132 2.61 -9.74 -5.99
C ALA A 132 3.65 -10.65 -6.68
N GLN A 133 4.85 -10.79 -6.12
CA GLN A 133 5.86 -11.75 -6.56
C GLN A 133 5.35 -13.20 -6.50
N LEU A 134 4.72 -13.58 -5.39
CA LEU A 134 4.16 -14.92 -5.25
C LEU A 134 3.06 -15.22 -6.28
N LYS A 135 2.22 -14.22 -6.60
CA LYS A 135 1.18 -14.35 -7.64
C LYS A 135 1.74 -14.51 -9.05
N GLN A 136 2.99 -14.09 -9.28
CA GLN A 136 3.74 -14.36 -10.51
C GLN A 136 4.47 -15.71 -10.48
N GLY A 137 4.36 -16.48 -9.41
CA GLY A 137 5.09 -17.76 -9.22
C GLY A 137 6.51 -17.60 -8.70
N GLN A 138 6.94 -16.38 -8.33
CA GLN A 138 8.30 -16.09 -7.88
C GLN A 138 8.43 -16.29 -6.35
N ILE A 139 8.37 -17.55 -5.89
CA ILE A 139 8.36 -17.88 -4.45
C ILE A 139 9.64 -17.44 -3.73
N GLU A 140 10.82 -17.61 -4.35
CA GLU A 140 12.10 -17.22 -3.75
C GLU A 140 12.20 -15.70 -3.58
N ALA A 141 11.81 -14.94 -4.60
CA ALA A 141 11.78 -13.48 -4.54
C ALA A 141 10.80 -13.00 -3.46
N ALA A 142 9.58 -13.58 -3.42
CA ALA A 142 8.60 -13.30 -2.39
C ALA A 142 9.17 -13.55 -0.99
N CYS A 143 9.86 -14.67 -0.78
CA CYS A 143 10.44 -15.01 0.51
C CYS A 143 11.55 -14.05 0.94
N VAL A 144 12.40 -13.61 0.01
CA VAL A 144 13.45 -12.60 0.27
C VAL A 144 12.82 -11.27 0.67
N THR A 145 11.82 -10.81 -0.08
CA THR A 145 11.12 -9.55 0.19
C THR A 145 10.41 -9.57 1.53
N TRP A 146 9.70 -10.66 1.83
CA TRP A 146 9.03 -10.85 3.12
C TRP A 146 10.00 -11.01 4.29
N GLY A 147 11.16 -11.63 4.09
CA GLY A 147 12.23 -11.65 5.09
C GLY A 147 12.66 -10.24 5.51
N LYS A 148 12.95 -9.37 4.53
CA LYS A 148 13.28 -7.96 4.79
C LYS A 148 12.12 -7.20 5.44
N ALA A 149 10.88 -7.53 5.05
CA ALA A 149 9.69 -6.94 5.65
C ALA A 149 9.57 -7.30 7.14
N LEU A 150 9.80 -8.57 7.51
CA LEU A 150 9.81 -9.01 8.91
C LEU A 150 10.88 -8.26 9.72
N ASP A 151 12.09 -8.14 9.18
CA ASP A 151 13.18 -7.42 9.84
C ASP A 151 12.82 -5.95 10.09
N THR A 152 12.16 -5.32 9.11
CA THR A 152 11.66 -3.93 9.25
C THR A 152 10.49 -3.83 10.25
N MET A 153 9.70 -4.89 10.42
CA MET A 153 8.58 -4.91 11.36
C MET A 153 9.01 -5.21 12.81
N THR A 154 10.26 -5.61 13.05
CA THR A 154 10.79 -5.83 14.40
C THR A 154 10.62 -4.58 15.27
N GLY A 155 10.04 -4.74 16.47
CA GLY A 155 9.70 -3.64 17.36
C GLY A 155 8.42 -2.86 17.01
N ILE A 156 7.80 -3.10 15.85
CA ILE A 156 6.55 -2.43 15.45
C ILE A 156 5.33 -3.16 16.05
N ARG A 157 4.78 -2.61 17.13
CA ARG A 157 3.51 -3.08 17.71
C ARG A 157 2.32 -2.59 16.89
N SER A 158 1.88 -3.38 15.90
CA SER A 158 0.72 -3.05 15.06
C SER A 158 -0.14 -4.24 14.69
N ALA A 159 -1.45 -4.14 14.93
CA ALA A 159 -2.43 -5.15 14.49
C ALA A 159 -2.38 -5.41 12.98
N ARG A 160 -2.08 -4.38 12.17
CA ARG A 160 -1.95 -4.52 10.71
C ARG A 160 -0.68 -5.26 10.31
N ALA A 161 0.44 -5.03 11.00
CA ALA A 161 1.67 -5.78 10.78
C ALA A 161 1.44 -7.27 11.10
N ARG A 162 0.83 -7.55 12.27
CA ARG A 162 0.45 -8.92 12.66
C ARG A 162 -0.44 -9.62 11.64
N LYS A 163 -1.49 -8.95 11.16
CA LYS A 163 -2.38 -9.48 10.10
C LYS A 163 -1.61 -9.74 8.80
N SER A 164 -0.66 -8.88 8.45
CA SER A 164 0.19 -9.05 7.28
C SER A 164 1.05 -10.31 7.40
N VAL A 165 1.72 -10.51 8.54
CA VAL A 165 2.55 -11.70 8.78
C VAL A 165 1.72 -12.98 8.81
N GLN A 166 0.53 -12.96 9.42
CA GLN A 166 -0.41 -14.08 9.33
C GLN A 166 -0.80 -14.40 7.88
N SER A 167 -1.03 -13.38 7.07
CA SER A 167 -1.37 -13.55 5.65
C SER A 167 -0.21 -14.15 4.84
N MET A 168 1.04 -13.74 5.09
CA MET A 168 2.22 -14.35 4.47
C MET A 168 2.26 -15.86 4.75
N ARG A 169 2.02 -16.27 5.99
CA ARG A 169 2.00 -17.69 6.37
C ARG A 169 0.91 -18.48 5.66
N SER A 170 -0.29 -17.90 5.54
CA SER A 170 -1.38 -18.50 4.77
C SER A 170 -1.01 -18.64 3.28
N ASP A 171 -0.39 -17.61 2.70
CA ASP A 171 0.04 -17.61 1.30
C ASP A 171 1.15 -18.65 1.03
N LEU A 172 2.04 -18.88 2.01
CA LEU A 172 3.12 -19.88 1.93
C LEU A 172 2.66 -21.32 2.15
N ALA A 173 1.48 -21.56 2.73
CA ALA A 173 1.03 -22.89 3.14
C ALA A 173 1.09 -23.94 2.00
N PRO A 174 0.64 -23.67 0.77
CA PRO A 174 0.73 -24.63 -0.34
C PRO A 174 2.17 -24.95 -0.78
N PHE A 175 3.10 -24.00 -0.60
CA PHE A 175 4.51 -24.18 -0.97
C PHE A 175 5.25 -24.98 0.10
N ARG A 176 4.89 -24.77 1.36
CA ARG A 176 5.39 -25.55 2.50
C ARG A 176 4.98 -27.02 2.41
N SER A 177 3.72 -27.30 2.06
CA SER A 177 3.26 -28.69 1.88
C SER A 177 3.98 -29.40 0.73
N ARG A 178 4.54 -28.64 -0.22
CA ARG A 178 5.36 -29.15 -1.33
C ARG A 178 6.86 -29.18 -1.02
N GLY A 179 7.27 -28.81 0.19
CA GLY A 179 8.66 -28.86 0.62
C GLY A 179 9.56 -27.72 0.11
N ALA A 180 8.99 -26.61 -0.37
CA ALA A 180 9.79 -25.47 -0.80
C ALA A 180 10.60 -24.88 0.36
N ARG A 181 11.93 -25.00 0.29
CA ARG A 181 12.85 -24.61 1.37
C ARG A 181 12.68 -23.15 1.81
N SER A 182 12.66 -22.23 0.84
CA SER A 182 12.48 -20.80 1.07
C SER A 182 11.16 -20.49 1.81
N ALA A 183 10.10 -21.23 1.51
CA ALA A 183 8.79 -21.08 2.17
C ALA A 183 8.79 -21.63 3.61
N LEU A 184 9.51 -22.73 3.86
CA LEU A 184 9.66 -23.32 5.20
C LEU A 184 10.47 -22.40 6.11
N GLU A 185 11.62 -21.91 5.64
CA GLU A 185 12.50 -21.00 6.39
C GLU A 185 11.78 -19.70 6.74
N LEU A 186 11.05 -19.12 5.78
CA LEU A 186 10.30 -17.90 6.04
C LEU A 186 9.11 -18.10 6.98
N ASP A 187 8.36 -19.21 6.87
CA ASP A 187 7.26 -19.48 7.81
C ASP A 187 7.75 -19.66 9.24
N GLU A 188 8.92 -20.26 9.44
CA GLU A 188 9.51 -20.38 10.78
C GLU A 188 9.89 -18.99 11.34
N ARG A 189 10.53 -18.13 10.53
CA ARG A 189 10.78 -16.73 10.91
C ARG A 189 9.49 -15.98 11.24
N ALA A 190 8.45 -16.13 10.41
CA ALA A 190 7.16 -15.48 10.62
C ALA A 190 6.46 -15.98 11.90
N ARG A 191 6.61 -17.26 12.27
CA ARG A 191 6.09 -17.80 13.55
C ARG A 191 6.81 -17.19 14.74
N THR A 192 8.14 -17.14 14.71
CA THR A 192 8.94 -16.50 15.76
C THR A 192 8.54 -15.06 15.95
N TRP A 193 8.47 -14.29 14.85
CA TRP A 193 8.04 -12.90 14.89
C TRP A 193 6.63 -12.75 15.51
N LEU A 194 5.67 -13.61 15.17
CA LEU A 194 4.32 -13.57 15.74
C LEU A 194 4.27 -13.87 17.24
N ARG A 195 5.19 -14.69 17.77
CA ARG A 195 5.30 -14.97 19.22
C ARG A 195 5.87 -13.77 19.97
N GLU A 196 6.82 -13.06 19.37
CA GLU A 196 7.49 -11.89 19.96
C GLU A 196 6.66 -10.60 19.84
N ALA A 197 5.77 -10.52 18.86
CA ALA A 197 4.93 -9.35 18.61
C ALA A 197 3.68 -9.24 19.52
N VAL A 198 3.63 -9.98 20.63
CA VAL A 198 2.58 -9.95 21.66
C VAL A 198 2.88 -8.87 22.69
#